data_AF-A0A9X6Q8H9-F1
#
_entry.id   AF-A0A9X6Q8H9-F1
#
_cell.length_a   1.000
_cell.length_b   1.000
_cell.length_c   1.000
_cell.angle_alpha   90.00
_cell.angle_beta   90.00
_cell.angle_gamma   90.00
#
_symmetry.space_group_name_H-M   'P 1'
#
loop_
_entity.id
_entity.type
_entity.pdbx_description
1 polymer ?
#
loop_
_entity_poly.entity_id
_entity_poly.type
_entity_poly.pdbx_seq_one_letter_code
_entity_poly.pdbx_strand_id
1 'polypeptide(L)'
;MDLTGKEIKEIRLSLGLTLEEFGEKIDGANKSIVSKWERDETKPSPRRLKIINEMYRYSEINKLQNENIGEEIKNLRKSKGLTLMQVAEITDVSQPYLSHVEMGRRNPSAETLSKISSCLGVSKLYLYKSAGILDDTDIIQLVNENQKLREALGRACNSLGADIDDYLQE
;
A
#
# COMPACT_ATOMS: atom_id res chain seq x y z
N MET A 1 1.31 -2.89 -24.59
CA MET A 1 1.39 -1.44 -24.82
C MET A 1 2.86 -1.10 -24.93
N ASP A 2 3.26 -0.26 -25.88
CA ASP A 2 4.65 0.20 -25.98
C ASP A 2 4.78 1.42 -25.07
N LEU A 3 5.61 1.32 -24.02
CA LEU A 3 5.83 2.41 -23.06
C LEU A 3 6.96 3.29 -23.57
N THR A 4 6.77 4.60 -23.52
CA THR A 4 7.80 5.60 -23.79
C THR A 4 8.82 5.66 -22.66
N GLY A 5 10.03 6.14 -22.94
CA GLY A 5 11.07 6.35 -21.93
C GLY A 5 10.61 7.25 -20.78
N LYS A 6 9.79 8.27 -21.08
CA LYS A 6 9.17 9.12 -20.07
C LYS A 6 8.24 8.34 -19.13
N GLU A 7 7.39 7.46 -19.66
CA GLU A 7 6.50 6.62 -18.84
C GLU A 7 7.31 5.63 -17.99
N ILE A 8 8.37 5.02 -18.55
CA ILE A 8 9.29 4.15 -17.80
C ILE A 8 9.90 4.91 -16.61
N LYS A 9 10.32 6.16 -16.82
CA LYS A 9 10.85 7.03 -15.77
C LYS A 9 9.81 7.37 -14.71
N GLU A 10 8.58 7.68 -15.12
CA GLU A 10 7.48 8.00 -14.20
C GLU A 10 7.12 6.81 -13.32
N ILE A 11 7.07 5.59 -13.87
CA ILE A 11 6.87 4.35 -13.11
C ILE A 11 7.95 4.19 -12.05
N ARG A 12 9.23 4.35 -12.43
CA ARG A 12 10.32 4.20 -11.47
C ARG A 12 10.20 5.18 -10.32
N LEU A 13 9.93 6.45 -10.64
CA LEU A 13 9.84 7.52 -9.63
C LEU A 13 8.61 7.38 -8.75
N SER A 14 7.48 6.94 -9.29
CA SER A 14 6.25 6.72 -8.50
C SER A 14 6.42 5.60 -7.47
N LEU A 15 7.27 4.61 -7.77
CA LEU A 15 7.67 3.55 -6.85
C LEU A 15 8.81 3.95 -5.90
N GLY A 16 9.33 5.18 -6.01
CA GLY A 16 10.43 5.67 -5.16
C GLY A 16 11.79 5.00 -5.41
N LEU A 17 11.97 4.37 -6.57
CA LEU A 17 13.16 3.56 -6.87
C LEU A 17 14.28 4.37 -7.53
N THR A 18 15.52 4.06 -7.17
CA THR A 18 16.71 4.49 -7.92
C THR A 18 16.83 3.73 -9.25
N LEU A 19 17.68 4.23 -10.17
CA LEU A 19 17.94 3.55 -11.45
C LEU A 19 18.50 2.13 -11.24
N GLU A 20 19.31 1.93 -10.20
CA GLU A 20 19.91 0.63 -9.87
C GLU A 20 18.84 -0.34 -9.37
N GLU A 21 18.06 0.04 -8.35
CA GLU A 21 17.00 -0.80 -7.76
C GLU A 21 15.92 -1.15 -8.78
N PHE A 22 15.56 -0.20 -9.67
CA PHE A 22 14.60 -0.46 -10.73
C PHE A 22 15.15 -1.46 -11.75
N GLY A 23 16.42 -1.33 -12.12
CA GLY A 23 17.08 -2.25 -13.02
C GLY A 23 17.17 -3.67 -12.46
N GLU A 24 17.50 -3.82 -11.18
CA GLU A 24 17.50 -5.11 -10.47
C GLU A 24 16.15 -5.81 -10.57
N LYS A 25 15.04 -5.07 -10.40
CA LYS A 25 13.67 -5.60 -10.55
C LYS A 25 13.30 -5.95 -12.00
N ILE A 26 14.04 -5.48 -13.01
CA ILE A 26 13.79 -5.70 -14.44
C ILE A 26 14.83 -6.66 -15.03
N ASP A 27 14.83 -7.90 -14.51
CA ASP A 27 15.72 -8.97 -14.99
C ASP A 27 17.20 -8.56 -14.93
N GLY A 28 17.63 -8.00 -13.79
CA GLY A 28 19.02 -7.64 -13.50
C GLY A 28 19.63 -6.60 -14.46
N ALA A 29 18.82 -5.66 -14.96
CA ALA A 29 19.31 -4.58 -15.79
C ALA A 29 20.18 -3.62 -14.95
N ASN A 30 21.28 -3.11 -15.51
CA ASN A 30 22.10 -2.11 -14.83
C ASN A 30 21.50 -0.70 -14.98
N LYS A 31 21.90 0.23 -14.09
CA LYS A 31 21.43 1.62 -14.16
C LYS A 31 21.64 2.32 -15.51
N SER A 32 22.70 1.97 -16.25
CA SER A 32 23.04 2.62 -17.52
C SER A 32 22.04 2.27 -18.63
N ILE A 33 21.61 1.01 -18.72
CA ILE A 33 20.60 0.61 -19.71
C ILE A 33 19.21 1.17 -19.34
N VAL A 34 18.88 1.21 -18.05
CA VAL A 34 17.65 1.87 -17.56
C VAL A 34 17.66 3.35 -17.95
N SER A 35 18.76 4.06 -17.71
CA SER A 35 18.91 5.47 -18.10
C SER A 35 18.78 5.70 -19.61
N LYS A 36 19.21 4.74 -20.45
CA LYS A 36 19.01 4.80 -21.90
C LYS A 36 17.54 4.57 -22.29
N TRP A 37 16.85 3.65 -21.63
CA TRP A 37 15.41 3.45 -21.83
C TRP A 37 14.63 4.72 -21.47
N GLU A 38 14.92 5.35 -20.33
CA GLU A 38 14.23 6.58 -19.89
C GLU A 38 14.45 7.79 -20.80
N ARG A 39 15.45 7.74 -21.68
CA ARG A 39 15.78 8.78 -22.66
C ARG A 39 15.40 8.37 -24.09
N ASP A 40 14.64 7.28 -24.24
CA ASP A 40 14.22 6.70 -25.52
C ASP A 40 15.39 6.34 -26.47
N GLU A 41 16.61 6.20 -25.94
CA GLU A 41 17.80 5.87 -26.75
C GLU A 41 17.85 4.39 -27.14
N THR A 42 17.26 3.54 -26.30
CA THR A 42 17.13 2.09 -26.55
C THR A 42 15.80 1.61 -26.01
N LYS A 43 15.32 0.46 -26.49
CA LYS A 43 14.09 -0.17 -25.97
C LYS A 43 14.41 -1.38 -25.08
N PRO A 44 13.63 -1.62 -24.01
CA PRO A 44 13.68 -2.88 -23.27
C PRO A 44 13.35 -4.07 -24.18
N SER A 45 13.92 -5.24 -23.88
CA SER A 45 13.52 -6.48 -24.56
C SER A 45 12.05 -6.83 -24.25
N PRO A 46 11.37 -7.68 -25.05
CA PRO A 46 9.98 -8.05 -24.80
C PRO A 46 9.73 -8.61 -23.38
N ARG A 47 10.66 -9.41 -22.85
CA ARG A 47 10.60 -9.92 -21.46
C ARG A 47 10.63 -8.78 -20.44
N ARG A 48 11.56 -7.84 -20.59
CA ARG A 48 11.70 -6.68 -19.69
C ARG A 48 10.53 -5.71 -19.83
N LEU A 49 10.05 -5.49 -21.05
CA LEU A 49 8.88 -4.67 -21.31
C LEU A 49 7.62 -5.27 -20.67
N LYS A 50 7.48 -6.61 -20.63
CA LYS A 50 6.40 -7.27 -19.90
C LYS A 50 6.44 -6.93 -18.40
N ILE A 51 7.60 -7.06 -17.76
CA ILE A 51 7.80 -6.73 -16.34
C ILE A 51 7.48 -5.25 -16.09
N ILE A 52 7.97 -4.34 -16.92
CA ILE A 52 7.71 -2.90 -16.77
C ILE A 52 6.21 -2.60 -16.96
N ASN A 53 5.53 -3.24 -17.90
CA ASN A 53 4.08 -3.08 -18.08
C ASN A 53 3.29 -3.61 -16.87
N GLU A 54 3.74 -4.70 -16.23
CA GLU A 54 3.14 -5.21 -14.99
C GLU A 54 3.32 -4.19 -13.85
N MET A 55 4.51 -3.60 -13.71
CA MET A 55 4.77 -2.51 -12.75
C MET A 55 3.91 -1.27 -13.03
N TYR A 56 3.75 -0.89 -14.30
CA TYR A 56 2.89 0.23 -14.69
C TYR A 56 1.43 0.00 -14.30
N ARG A 57 0.90 -1.19 -14.59
CA ARG A 57 -0.47 -1.54 -14.18
C ARG A 57 -0.62 -1.48 -12.68
N TYR A 58 0.37 -1.97 -11.93
CA TYR A 58 0.36 -1.87 -10.47
C TYR A 58 0.38 -0.42 -9.98
N SER A 59 1.24 0.44 -10.55
CA SER A 59 1.29 1.86 -10.17
C SER A 59 -0.01 2.60 -10.49
N GLU A 60 -0.63 2.31 -11.65
CA GLU A 60 -1.91 2.92 -12.03
C GLU A 60 -3.08 2.40 -11.17
N ILE A 61 -3.09 1.10 -10.83
CA ILE A 61 -4.09 0.54 -9.90
C ILE A 61 -3.97 1.21 -8.53
N ASN A 62 -2.76 1.33 -7.99
CA ASN A 62 -2.54 1.97 -6.70
C ASN A 62 -2.90 3.46 -6.73
N LYS A 63 -2.68 4.14 -7.86
CA LYS A 63 -3.09 5.53 -8.04
C LYS A 63 -4.62 5.67 -8.04
N LEU A 64 -5.33 4.81 -8.77
CA LEU A 64 -6.80 4.80 -8.78
C LEU A 64 -7.39 4.43 -7.41
N GLN A 65 -6.77 3.50 -6.68
CA GLN A 65 -7.15 3.16 -5.30
C GLN A 65 -6.93 4.36 -4.36
N ASN A 66 -5.78 5.04 -4.46
CA ASN A 66 -5.50 6.27 -3.70
C ASN A 66 -6.45 7.43 -4.03
N GLU A 67 -6.95 7.54 -5.25
CA GLU A 67 -8.00 8.51 -5.58
C GLU A 67 -9.35 8.15 -4.92
N ASN A 68 -9.57 6.86 -4.63
CA ASN A 68 -10.81 6.34 -4.03
C ASN A 68 -10.84 6.44 -2.49
N ILE A 69 -9.69 6.35 -1.81
CA ILE A 69 -9.65 6.35 -0.32
C ILE A 69 -10.28 7.60 0.30
N GLY A 70 -10.16 8.76 -0.35
CA GLY A 70 -10.76 10.02 0.13
C GLY A 70 -12.29 9.93 0.18
N GLU A 71 -12.91 9.42 -0.88
CA GLU A 71 -14.37 9.23 -0.94
C GLU A 71 -14.82 8.13 0.03
N GLU A 72 -14.03 7.07 0.21
CA GLU A 72 -14.31 6.01 1.18
C GLU A 72 -14.30 6.54 2.62
N ILE A 73 -13.28 7.30 3.02
CA ILE A 73 -13.20 7.94 4.35
C ILE A 73 -14.40 8.86 4.56
N LYS A 74 -14.76 9.65 3.54
CA LYS A 74 -15.92 10.55 3.58
C LYS A 74 -17.23 9.79 3.75
N ASN A 75 -17.39 8.66 3.05
CA ASN A 75 -18.59 7.80 3.16
C ASN A 75 -18.71 7.18 4.54
N LEU A 76 -17.63 6.61 5.07
CA LEU A 76 -17.56 6.06 6.43
C LEU A 76 -17.84 7.13 7.50
N ARG A 77 -17.26 8.32 7.36
CA ARG A 77 -17.52 9.43 8.26
C ARG A 77 -19.01 9.83 8.26
N LYS A 78 -19.59 9.96 7.06
CA LYS A 78 -21.01 10.31 6.91
C LYS A 78 -21.95 9.23 7.43
N SER A 79 -21.64 7.94 7.21
CA SER A 79 -22.46 6.83 7.72
C SER A 79 -22.46 6.76 9.25
N LYS A 80 -21.39 7.24 9.90
CA LYS A 80 -21.30 7.43 11.35
C LYS A 80 -21.94 8.73 11.85
N GLY A 81 -22.45 9.58 10.96
CA GLY A 81 -23.03 10.88 11.33
C GLY A 81 -22.01 11.89 11.86
N LEU A 82 -20.71 11.70 11.59
CA LEU A 82 -19.64 12.55 12.11
C LEU A 82 -19.34 13.72 11.17
N THR A 83 -19.06 14.88 11.75
CA THR A 83 -18.52 16.04 11.03
C THR A 83 -17.01 15.91 10.84
N LEU A 84 -16.44 16.66 9.87
CA LEU A 84 -14.99 16.74 9.70
C LEU A 84 -14.28 17.21 10.98
N MET A 85 -14.90 18.13 11.73
CA MET A 85 -14.35 18.68 12.97
C MET A 85 -14.28 17.62 14.07
N GLN A 86 -15.34 16.82 14.25
CA GLN A 86 -15.35 15.73 15.22
C GLN A 86 -14.29 14.67 14.92
N VAL A 87 -14.15 14.25 13.65
CA VAL A 87 -13.08 13.30 13.28
C VAL A 87 -11.70 13.91 13.52
N ALA A 88 -11.51 15.18 13.16
CA ALA A 88 -10.25 15.89 13.39
C ALA A 88 -9.85 15.91 14.88
N GLU A 89 -10.79 16.21 15.76
CA GLU A 89 -10.59 16.22 17.22
C GLU A 89 -10.27 14.84 17.76
N ILE A 90 -11.01 13.80 17.36
CA ILE A 90 -10.80 12.42 17.84
C ILE A 90 -9.46 11.85 17.37
N THR A 91 -9.05 12.18 16.15
CA THR A 91 -7.86 11.59 15.51
C THR A 91 -6.61 12.42 15.69
N ASP A 92 -6.69 13.62 16.26
CA ASP A 92 -5.60 14.62 16.28
C ASP A 92 -5.03 14.91 14.87
N VAL A 93 -5.91 14.85 13.85
CA VAL A 93 -5.58 15.18 12.47
C VAL A 93 -6.26 16.49 12.13
N SER A 94 -5.50 17.48 11.65
CA SER A 94 -6.09 18.79 11.37
C SER A 94 -7.27 18.71 10.39
N GLN A 95 -8.36 19.41 10.70
CA GLN A 95 -9.55 19.46 9.85
C GLN A 95 -9.24 19.89 8.39
N PRO A 96 -8.37 20.88 8.11
CA PRO A 96 -8.00 21.24 6.74
C PRO A 96 -7.31 20.09 5.99
N TYR A 97 -6.45 19.33 6.67
CA TYR A 97 -5.80 18.17 6.07
C TYR A 97 -6.81 17.06 5.76
N LEU A 98 -7.69 16.72 6.71
CA LEU A 98 -8.73 15.72 6.50
C LEU A 98 -9.67 16.10 5.34
N SER A 99 -10.03 17.38 5.25
CA SER A 99 -10.79 17.94 4.13
C SER A 99 -10.08 17.73 2.79
N HIS A 100 -8.77 17.99 2.70
CA HIS A 100 -7.99 17.71 1.50
C HIS A 100 -7.88 16.22 1.17
N VAL A 101 -7.77 15.35 2.18
CA VAL A 101 -7.79 13.89 2.00
C VAL A 101 -9.11 13.44 1.41
N GLU A 102 -10.25 13.87 1.97
CA GLU A 102 -11.58 13.50 1.46
C GLU A 102 -11.89 14.02 0.04
N MET A 103 -11.14 15.03 -0.43
CA MET A 103 -11.21 15.54 -1.80
C MET A 103 -10.21 14.87 -2.76
N GLY A 104 -9.43 13.89 -2.30
CA GLY A 104 -8.36 13.26 -3.08
C GLY A 104 -7.18 14.19 -3.38
N ARG A 105 -7.05 15.33 -2.68
CA ARG A 105 -5.97 16.30 -2.89
C ARG A 105 -4.70 15.95 -2.11
N ARG A 106 -4.80 15.05 -1.13
CA ARG A 106 -3.69 14.59 -0.29
C ARG A 106 -3.84 13.11 0.00
N ASN A 107 -2.71 12.39 -0.06
CA ASN A 107 -2.67 10.99 0.35
C ASN A 107 -2.34 10.91 1.84
N PRO A 108 -3.17 10.23 2.66
CA PRO A 108 -2.91 10.02 4.06
C PRO A 108 -1.76 9.02 4.28
N SER A 109 -0.96 9.23 5.33
CA SER A 109 0.05 8.25 5.74
C SER A 109 -0.59 7.03 6.40
N ALA A 110 0.15 5.93 6.54
CA ALA A 110 -0.31 4.75 7.27
C ALA A 110 -0.71 5.09 8.72
N GLU A 111 0.07 5.94 9.40
CA GLU A 111 -0.26 6.39 10.77
C GLU A 111 -1.59 7.15 10.80
N THR A 112 -1.80 8.09 9.88
CA THR A 112 -3.06 8.85 9.79
C THR A 112 -4.24 7.94 9.49
N LEU A 113 -4.09 7.00 8.55
CA LEU A 113 -5.11 6.00 8.26
C LEU A 113 -5.41 5.12 9.47
N SER A 114 -4.41 4.77 10.28
CA SER A 114 -4.63 4.02 11.53
C SER A 114 -5.52 4.82 12.49
N LYS A 115 -5.21 6.10 12.73
CA LYS A 115 -6.01 6.98 13.61
C LYS A 115 -7.46 7.12 13.09
N ILE A 116 -7.60 7.37 11.79
CA ILE A 116 -8.91 7.47 11.13
C ILE A 116 -9.68 6.14 11.23
N SER A 117 -9.04 4.99 11.02
CA SER A 117 -9.68 3.68 11.08
C SER A 117 -10.27 3.40 12.47
N SER A 118 -9.53 3.74 13.54
CA SER A 118 -9.99 3.62 14.91
C SER A 118 -11.20 4.51 15.17
N CYS A 119 -11.17 5.78 14.73
CA CYS A 119 -12.29 6.71 14.88
C CYS A 119 -13.55 6.23 14.13
N LEU A 120 -13.38 5.67 12.93
CA LEU A 120 -14.48 5.22 12.09
C LEU A 120 -14.94 3.79 12.40
N GLY A 121 -14.26 3.08 13.30
CA GLY A 121 -14.60 1.72 13.70
C GLY A 121 -14.45 0.71 12.56
N VAL A 122 -13.41 0.86 11.74
CA VAL A 122 -13.05 -0.08 10.67
C VAL A 122 -11.63 -0.60 10.89
N SER A 123 -11.31 -1.75 10.30
CA SER A 123 -9.94 -2.29 10.36
C SER A 123 -8.95 -1.35 9.64
N LYS A 124 -7.80 -1.08 10.25
CA LYS A 124 -6.70 -0.37 9.57
C LYS A 124 -6.26 -1.05 8.27
N LEU A 125 -6.29 -2.39 8.23
CA LEU A 125 -5.94 -3.15 7.02
C LEU A 125 -6.89 -2.87 5.87
N TYR A 126 -8.17 -2.64 6.17
CA TYR A 126 -9.16 -2.26 5.16
C TYR A 126 -8.79 -0.91 4.51
N LEU A 127 -8.49 0.11 5.33
CA LEU A 127 -8.08 1.41 4.79
C LEU A 127 -6.71 1.37 4.11
N TYR A 128 -5.76 0.56 4.58
CA TYR A 128 -4.46 0.39 3.94
C TYR A 128 -4.60 -0.25 2.55
N LYS A 129 -5.47 -1.25 2.41
CA LYS A 129 -5.79 -1.86 1.12
C LYS A 129 -6.45 -0.85 0.19
N SER A 130 -7.44 -0.12 0.68
CA SER A 130 -8.13 0.91 -0.11
C SER A 130 -7.21 2.07 -0.51
N ALA A 131 -6.14 2.34 0.25
CA ALA A 131 -5.09 3.30 -0.11
C ALA A 131 -3.97 2.71 -0.98
N GLY A 132 -4.04 1.43 -1.39
CA GLY A 132 -2.96 0.77 -2.13
C GLY A 132 -1.63 0.70 -1.37
N ILE A 133 -1.66 0.80 -0.04
CA ILE A 133 -0.49 0.60 0.85
C ILE A 133 -0.23 -0.89 1.04
N LEU A 134 -1.29 -1.70 1.03
CA LEU A 134 -1.23 -3.15 1.07
C LEU A 134 -1.95 -3.72 -0.14
N ASP A 135 -1.37 -4.76 -0.73
CA ASP A 135 -2.03 -5.58 -1.74
C ASP A 135 -2.41 -6.98 -1.22
N ASP A 136 -3.05 -7.77 -2.08
CA ASP A 136 -3.47 -9.12 -1.73
C ASP A 136 -2.28 -10.05 -1.42
N THR A 137 -1.12 -9.82 -2.04
CA THR A 137 0.13 -10.56 -1.77
C THR A 137 0.63 -10.27 -0.37
N ASP A 138 0.65 -9.01 0.03
CA ASP A 138 1.04 -8.59 1.38
C ASP A 138 0.11 -9.22 2.43
N ILE A 139 -1.20 -9.21 2.17
CA ILE A 139 -2.19 -9.83 3.07
C ILE A 139 -1.96 -11.34 3.17
N ILE A 140 -1.74 -12.03 2.06
CA ILE A 140 -1.45 -13.47 2.04
C ILE A 140 -0.17 -13.77 2.83
N GLN A 141 0.88 -12.96 2.66
CA GLN A 141 2.12 -13.12 3.40
C GLN A 141 1.90 -12.94 4.90
N LEU A 142 1.20 -11.89 5.31
CA LEU A 142 0.85 -11.63 6.72
C LEU A 142 0.04 -12.77 7.33
N VAL A 143 -0.91 -13.34 6.61
CA VAL A 143 -1.71 -14.49 7.08
C VAL A 143 -0.82 -15.72 7.28
N ASN A 144 0.05 -16.01 6.31
CA ASN A 144 0.98 -17.14 6.40
C ASN A 144 1.98 -16.98 7.56
N GLU A 145 2.49 -15.76 7.78
CA GLU A 145 3.37 -15.46 8.91
C GLU A 145 2.64 -15.62 10.25
N ASN A 146 1.41 -15.11 10.37
CA ASN A 146 0.60 -15.29 11.58
C ASN A 146 0.30 -16.77 11.87
N GLN A 147 0.03 -17.58 10.85
CA GLN A 147 -0.16 -19.02 11.03
C GLN A 147 1.10 -19.68 11.58
N LYS A 148 2.28 -19.39 11.01
CA LYS A 148 3.56 -19.92 11.50
C LYS A 148 3.83 -19.53 12.95
N LEU A 149 3.52 -18.28 13.32
CA LEU A 149 3.66 -17.80 14.69
C LEU A 149 2.73 -18.53 15.66
N ARG A 150 1.47 -18.75 15.27
CA ARG A 150 0.50 -19.54 16.06
C ARG A 150 0.98 -20.98 16.28
N GLU A 151 1.47 -21.63 15.23
CA GLU A 151 2.02 -22.99 15.35
C GLU A 151 3.26 -23.03 16.26
N ALA A 152 4.15 -22.03 16.16
CA ALA A 152 5.33 -21.93 17.01
C ALA A 152 4.95 -21.71 18.48
N LEU A 153 3.98 -20.83 18.75
CA LEU A 153 3.47 -20.58 20.09
C LEU A 153 2.78 -21.82 20.66
N GLY A 154 1.98 -22.54 19.88
CA GLY A 154 1.30 -23.76 20.34
C GLY A 154 2.29 -24.86 20.73
N ARG A 155 3.38 -25.03 19.97
CA ARG A 155 4.48 -25.94 20.36
C ARG A 155 5.14 -25.52 21.68
N ALA A 156 5.36 -24.22 21.88
CA ALA A 156 5.96 -23.70 23.11
C ALA A 156 5.03 -23.89 24.33
N CYS A 157 3.75 -23.54 24.21
CA CYS A 157 2.75 -23.74 25.27
C CYS A 157 2.66 -25.21 25.68
N ASN A 158 2.54 -26.13 24.71
CA ASN A 158 2.50 -27.57 24.97
C ASN A 158 3.75 -28.06 25.73
N SER A 159 4.94 -27.54 25.40
CA SER A 159 6.18 -27.90 26.11
C SER A 159 6.21 -27.41 27.56
N LEU A 160 5.43 -26.38 27.89
CA LEU A 160 5.28 -25.82 29.24
C LEU A 160 4.07 -26.40 29.99
N GLY A 161 3.34 -27.36 29.40
CA GLY A 161 2.12 -27.92 29.97
C GLY A 161 0.94 -26.94 30.00
N ALA A 162 0.95 -25.92 29.16
CA ALA A 162 -0.11 -24.92 29.02
C ALA A 162 -0.80 -25.09 27.67
N ASP A 163 -2.12 -24.85 27.60
CA ASP A 163 -2.84 -24.73 26.33
C ASP A 163 -2.72 -23.30 25.80
N ILE A 164 -2.54 -23.14 24.50
CA ILE A 164 -2.48 -21.82 23.86
C ILE A 164 -3.84 -21.12 23.89
N ASP A 165 -4.94 -21.89 23.84
CA ASP A 165 -6.30 -21.36 23.79
C ASP A 165 -6.67 -20.64 25.11
N ASP A 166 -5.98 -20.93 26.21
CA ASP A 166 -6.13 -20.23 27.49
C ASP A 166 -5.68 -18.75 27.44
N TYR A 167 -4.88 -18.37 26.43
CA TYR A 167 -4.25 -17.04 26.33
C TYR A 167 -4.74 -16.20 25.13
N LEU A 168 -5.59 -16.77 24.28
CA LEU A 168 -6.13 -16.10 23.09
C LEU A 168 -7.61 -15.74 23.33
N GLN A 169 -7.88 -14.68 24.10
CA GLN A 169 -9.21 -14.05 24.11
C GLN A 169 -9.27 -12.89 23.10
N GLU A 170 -10.35 -12.85 22.33
CA GLU A 170 -10.68 -11.81 21.32
C GLU A 170 -10.83 -10.40 21.92
#